data_AF-A0AA43IKH0-F1
#
_entry.id   AF-A0AA43IKH0-F1
#
_cell.length_a   1.000
_cell.length_b   1.000
_cell.length_c   1.000
_cell.angle_alpha   90.00
_cell.angle_beta   90.00
_cell.angle_gamma   90.00
#
_symmetry.space_group_name_H-M   'P 1'
#
loop_
_entity.id
_entity.type
_entity.pdbx_description
1 polymer ?
#
loop_
_entity_poly.entity_id
_entity_poly.type
_entity_poly.pdbx_seq_one_letter_code
_entity_poly.pdbx_strand_id
1 'polypeptide(L)'
;MIIKILTFAWVTSTHMASQNWQKEIRPLIKKYKGKKHPLDYNNLYELLVMVVLSAQDSDRNINKLAPDLFIAFPDLKSLSKTEPEALYPFVKKIRNHRNKTKWLLELSGSIKEDKNIPTTLEALTKLPGIGRKSANVIMREAGVKAEGIIVDLHVVRVAPRLGIAEGKDPKKLEKQMMEVLTPKDWGDAGMAISFLGREICRPKNPKCPDCVMKKVCGYYKSIQT
;
A
#
# COMPACT_ATOMS: atom_id res chain seq x y z
N MET A 1 -3.99 -43.67 -13.76
CA MET A 1 -4.67 -42.53 -13.09
C MET A 1 -3.75 -41.32 -13.20
N ILE A 2 -3.87 -40.57 -14.30
CA ILE A 2 -2.89 -39.56 -14.74
C ILE A 2 -3.23 -38.21 -14.09
N ILE A 3 -2.28 -37.69 -13.31
CA ILE A 3 -2.33 -36.38 -12.68
C ILE A 3 -2.20 -35.31 -13.77
N LYS A 4 -3.29 -34.59 -14.07
CA LYS A 4 -3.26 -33.38 -14.89
C LYS A 4 -2.54 -32.28 -14.10
N ILE A 5 -1.26 -32.10 -14.39
CA ILE A 5 -0.51 -30.88 -14.04
C ILE A 5 -1.09 -29.76 -14.91
N LEU A 6 -1.93 -28.91 -14.31
CA LEU A 6 -2.38 -27.65 -14.92
C LEU A 6 -1.17 -26.71 -15.01
N THR A 7 -0.50 -26.72 -16.16
CA THR A 7 0.44 -25.70 -16.57
C THR A 7 -0.31 -24.36 -16.64
N PHE A 8 0.05 -23.43 -15.76
CA PHE A 8 -0.34 -22.02 -15.88
C PHE A 8 0.17 -21.52 -17.24
N ALA A 9 -0.74 -21.38 -18.20
CA ALA A 9 -0.47 -20.70 -19.45
C ALA A 9 -0.07 -19.25 -19.12
N TRP A 10 1.18 -18.93 -19.43
CA TRP A 10 1.70 -17.58 -19.37
C TRP A 10 0.90 -16.74 -20.34
N VAL A 11 0.14 -15.77 -19.82
CA VAL A 11 -0.45 -14.71 -20.63
C VAL A 11 0.72 -14.05 -21.36
N THR A 12 0.74 -14.20 -22.67
CA THR A 12 1.84 -13.72 -23.51
C THR A 12 1.80 -12.19 -23.63
N SER A 13 3.00 -11.62 -23.70
CA SER A 13 3.34 -10.19 -23.85
C SER A 13 2.54 -9.40 -24.91
N THR A 14 1.83 -10.08 -25.82
CA THR A 14 1.03 -9.46 -26.88
C THR A 14 -0.24 -8.75 -26.38
N HIS A 15 -0.72 -9.00 -25.15
CA HIS A 15 -1.93 -8.37 -24.62
C HIS A 15 -1.73 -7.03 -23.89
N MET A 16 -0.51 -6.71 -23.43
CA MET A 16 -0.25 -5.42 -22.76
C MET A 16 -0.25 -4.24 -23.76
N ALA A 17 0.11 -4.49 -25.02
CA ALA A 17 0.33 -3.44 -26.02
C ALA A 17 -0.96 -2.81 -26.61
N SER A 18 -2.14 -3.41 -26.42
CA SER A 18 -3.38 -2.93 -27.08
C SER A 18 -4.28 -2.05 -26.20
N GLN A 19 -4.06 -1.99 -24.88
CA GLN A 19 -4.92 -1.24 -23.97
C GLN A 19 -4.33 0.09 -23.54
N ASN A 20 -5.10 1.16 -23.71
CA ASN A 20 -4.74 2.49 -23.21
C ASN A 20 -5.05 2.58 -21.69
N TRP A 21 -4.11 2.12 -20.87
CA TRP A 21 -4.26 2.09 -19.41
C TRP A 21 -4.51 3.46 -18.76
N GLN A 22 -4.07 4.56 -19.39
CA GLN A 22 -4.34 5.93 -18.92
C GLN A 22 -5.85 6.26 -18.93
N LYS A 23 -6.60 5.63 -19.85
CA LYS A 23 -8.06 5.71 -19.95
C LYS A 23 -8.73 4.61 -19.14
N GLU A 24 -8.28 3.36 -19.28
CA GLU A 24 -8.95 2.21 -18.70
C GLU A 24 -8.92 2.18 -17.16
N ILE A 25 -7.90 2.77 -16.53
CA ILE A 25 -7.84 2.85 -15.05
C ILE A 25 -8.86 3.83 -14.44
N ARG A 26 -9.43 4.74 -15.25
CA ARG A 26 -10.26 5.86 -14.76
C ARG A 26 -11.51 5.44 -14.00
N PRO A 27 -12.31 4.45 -14.45
CA PRO A 27 -13.47 3.98 -13.69
C PRO A 27 -13.09 3.44 -12.31
N LEU A 28 -11.92 2.79 -12.20
CA LEU A 28 -11.43 2.26 -10.93
C LEU A 28 -11.02 3.37 -9.96
N ILE A 29 -10.23 4.33 -10.44
CA ILE A 29 -9.85 5.52 -9.65
C ILE A 29 -11.10 6.27 -9.21
N LYS A 30 -12.07 6.49 -10.12
CA LYS A 30 -13.34 7.17 -9.80
C LYS A 30 -14.12 6.44 -8.71
N LYS A 31 -14.18 5.10 -8.74
CA LYS A 31 -14.89 4.30 -7.74
C LYS A 31 -14.33 4.47 -6.32
N TYR A 32 -13.02 4.63 -6.19
CA TYR A 32 -12.35 4.73 -4.88
C TYR A 32 -11.83 6.14 -4.55
N LYS A 33 -12.15 7.14 -5.37
CA LYS A 33 -11.78 8.53 -5.12
C LYS A 33 -12.34 8.99 -3.77
N GLY A 34 -11.49 9.60 -2.95
CA GLY A 34 -11.88 10.09 -1.61
C GLY A 34 -12.08 8.99 -0.56
N LYS A 35 -11.89 7.71 -0.91
CA LYS A 35 -11.90 6.65 0.09
C LYS A 35 -10.70 6.80 1.01
N LYS A 36 -10.95 6.92 2.32
CA LYS A 36 -9.91 7.00 3.36
C LYS A 36 -9.03 5.75 3.34
N HIS A 37 -7.74 5.93 3.63
CA HIS A 37 -6.81 4.83 3.80
C HIS A 37 -7.31 3.87 4.91
N PRO A 38 -7.02 2.55 4.85
CA PRO A 38 -7.47 1.59 5.87
C PRO A 38 -6.90 1.77 7.29
N LEU A 39 -5.88 2.61 7.46
CA LEU A 39 -5.33 2.95 8.77
C LEU A 39 -6.08 4.17 9.30
N ASP A 40 -6.52 4.11 10.55
CA ASP A 40 -7.33 5.16 11.17
C ASP A 40 -6.43 6.18 11.89
N TYR A 41 -6.01 7.22 11.17
CA TYR A 41 -5.18 8.32 11.66
C TYR A 41 -5.88 9.68 11.50
N ASN A 42 -5.48 10.65 12.33
CA ASN A 42 -5.99 12.02 12.32
C ASN A 42 -5.02 13.04 11.73
N ASN A 43 -3.72 12.75 11.71
CA ASN A 43 -2.67 13.63 11.22
C ASN A 43 -1.48 12.84 10.66
N LEU A 44 -0.48 13.55 10.11
CA LEU A 44 0.67 12.93 9.46
C LEU A 44 1.60 12.20 10.46
N TYR A 45 1.67 12.66 11.71
CA TYR A 45 2.40 11.96 12.77
C TYR A 45 1.79 10.59 13.05
N GLU A 46 0.49 10.55 13.30
CA GLU A 46 -0.23 9.30 13.54
C GLU A 46 -0.08 8.35 12.34
N LEU A 47 -0.21 8.86 11.11
CA LEU A 47 0.00 8.06 9.91
C LEU A 47 1.41 7.46 9.87
N LEU A 48 2.45 8.26 10.12
CA LEU A 48 3.85 7.80 10.12
C LEU A 48 4.04 6.64 11.11
N VAL A 49 3.56 6.81 12.35
CA VAL A 49 3.63 5.79 13.40
C VAL A 49 2.85 4.54 12.98
N MET A 50 1.60 4.70 12.52
CA MET A 50 0.77 3.57 12.10
C MET A 50 1.37 2.80 10.92
N VAL A 51 1.99 3.50 9.96
CA VAL A 51 2.67 2.87 8.82
C VAL A 51 3.84 2.00 9.30
N VAL A 52 4.68 2.51 10.21
CA VAL A 52 5.75 1.72 10.82
C VAL A 52 5.19 0.50 11.58
N LEU A 53 4.14 0.71 12.37
CA LEU A 53 3.50 -0.34 13.15
C LEU A 53 2.81 -1.40 12.27
N SER A 54 2.27 -1.02 11.11
CA SER A 54 1.58 -1.91 10.16
C SER A 54 2.51 -2.87 9.41
N ALA A 55 3.83 -2.65 9.46
CA ALA A 55 4.77 -3.54 8.79
C ALA A 55 4.59 -4.99 9.27
N GLN A 56 4.16 -5.87 8.36
CA GLN A 56 3.85 -7.29 8.62
C GLN A 56 2.73 -7.54 9.64
N ASP A 57 1.84 -6.57 9.82
CA ASP A 57 0.66 -6.65 10.68
C ASP A 57 -0.59 -6.23 9.90
N SER A 58 -1.78 -6.50 10.42
CA SER A 58 -3.02 -6.10 9.75
C SER A 58 -3.43 -4.69 10.15
N ASP A 59 -3.95 -3.92 9.19
CA ASP A 59 -4.49 -2.56 9.46
C ASP A 59 -5.50 -2.60 10.63
N ARG A 60 -6.37 -3.62 10.68
CA ARG A 60 -7.35 -3.82 11.76
C ARG A 60 -6.70 -3.95 13.14
N ASN A 61 -5.61 -4.72 13.26
CA ASN A 61 -4.94 -4.91 14.53
C ASN A 61 -4.25 -3.62 14.98
N ILE A 62 -3.64 -2.88 14.05
CA ILE A 62 -3.00 -1.59 14.36
C ILE A 62 -4.03 -0.54 14.76
N ASN A 63 -5.14 -0.41 14.03
CA ASN A 63 -6.21 0.54 14.40
C ASN A 63 -6.78 0.25 15.79
N LYS A 64 -6.79 -1.02 16.22
CA LYS A 64 -7.23 -1.41 17.57
C LYS A 64 -6.22 -1.00 18.65
N LEU A 65 -4.92 -1.08 18.39
CA LEU A 65 -3.87 -0.94 19.40
C LEU A 65 -3.26 0.46 19.48
N ALA A 66 -3.26 1.21 18.38
CA ALA A 66 -2.63 2.52 18.29
C ALA A 66 -3.28 3.66 19.12
N PRO A 67 -4.62 3.69 19.38
CA PRO A 67 -5.24 4.83 20.06
C PRO A 67 -4.60 5.18 21.42
N ASP A 68 -4.32 4.18 22.26
CA ASP A 68 -3.70 4.41 23.58
C ASP A 68 -2.28 4.99 23.47
N LEU A 69 -1.56 4.65 22.39
CA LEU A 69 -0.23 5.22 22.10
C LEU A 69 -0.36 6.72 21.83
N PHE A 70 -1.33 7.15 21.03
CA PHE A 70 -1.53 8.56 20.69
C PHE A 70 -2.10 9.40 21.83
N ILE A 71 -2.77 8.78 22.79
CA ILE A 71 -3.15 9.45 24.04
C ILE A 71 -1.89 9.71 24.90
N ALA A 72 -1.00 8.72 25.00
CA ALA A 72 0.23 8.86 25.79
C ALA A 72 1.28 9.75 25.12
N PHE A 73 1.36 9.71 23.79
CA PHE A 73 2.31 10.45 22.97
C PHE A 73 1.53 11.17 21.85
N PRO A 74 0.98 12.37 22.10
CA PRO A 74 0.12 13.06 21.15
C PRO A 74 0.85 13.66 19.93
N ASP A 75 2.17 13.71 19.94
CA ASP A 75 3.00 14.28 18.87
C ASP A 75 4.39 13.62 18.79
N LEU A 76 5.17 13.92 17.74
CA LEU A 76 6.56 13.44 17.66
C LEU A 76 7.44 13.97 18.79
N LYS A 77 7.12 15.15 19.35
CA LYS A 77 7.93 15.79 20.38
C LYS A 77 7.88 15.03 21.71
N SER A 78 6.71 14.54 22.10
CA SER A 78 6.52 13.69 23.27
C SER A 78 7.13 12.30 23.05
N LEU A 79 6.92 11.72 21.87
CA LEU A 79 7.52 10.42 21.51
C LEU A 79 9.06 10.47 21.50
N SER A 80 9.66 11.56 21.01
CA SER A 80 11.13 11.73 20.93
C SER A 80 11.83 11.87 22.28
N LYS A 81 11.09 12.16 23.35
CA LYS A 81 11.61 12.29 24.73
C LYS A 81 11.36 11.03 25.57
N THR A 82 10.85 9.98 24.94
CA THR A 82 10.41 8.76 25.60
C THR A 82 11.49 7.69 25.56
N GLU A 83 11.57 6.90 26.62
CA GLU A 83 12.45 5.73 26.68
C GLU A 83 11.74 4.45 26.18
N PRO A 84 12.48 3.45 25.66
CA PRO A 84 11.90 2.19 25.17
C PRO A 84 10.92 1.51 26.12
N GLU A 85 11.19 1.55 27.42
CA GLU A 85 10.40 0.94 28.49
C GLU A 85 9.02 1.58 28.63
N ALA A 86 8.92 2.89 28.41
CA ALA A 86 7.66 3.63 28.47
C ALA A 86 6.81 3.42 27.20
N LEU A 87 7.45 3.19 26.04
CA LEU A 87 6.74 2.87 24.79
C LEU A 87 6.29 1.39 24.73
N TYR A 88 7.01 0.49 25.39
CA TYR A 88 6.80 -0.96 25.32
C TYR A 88 5.35 -1.41 25.59
N PRO A 89 4.62 -0.92 26.62
CA PRO A 89 3.25 -1.35 26.90
C PRO A 89 2.29 -1.19 25.72
N PHE A 90 2.48 -0.17 24.89
CA PHE A 90 1.63 0.17 23.75
C PHE A 90 1.91 -0.71 22.53
N VAL A 91 3.15 -1.17 22.37
CA VAL A 91 3.58 -1.90 21.17
C VAL A 91 3.82 -3.39 21.42
N LYS A 92 3.87 -3.88 22.66
CA LYS A 92 4.22 -5.29 22.99
C LYS A 92 3.35 -6.35 22.30
N LYS A 93 2.11 -6.02 21.94
CA LYS A 93 1.17 -6.90 21.23
C LYS A 93 1.34 -6.88 19.70
N ILE A 94 2.21 -6.01 19.19
CA ILE A 94 2.47 -5.84 17.76
C ILE A 94 3.61 -6.76 17.33
N ARG A 95 3.48 -7.36 16.15
CA ARG A 95 4.55 -8.21 15.60
C ARG A 95 5.82 -7.40 15.40
N ASN A 96 6.98 -7.98 15.73
CA ASN A 96 8.29 -7.32 15.61
C ASN A 96 8.41 -6.01 16.42
N HIS A 97 7.73 -5.93 17.57
CA HIS A 97 7.68 -4.73 18.41
C HIS A 97 9.06 -4.20 18.79
N ARG A 98 10.06 -5.06 19.08
CA ARG A 98 11.40 -4.61 19.47
C ARG A 98 12.05 -3.69 18.42
N ASN A 99 12.02 -4.11 17.16
CA ASN A 99 12.54 -3.29 16.05
C ASN A 99 11.67 -2.05 15.83
N LYS A 100 10.34 -2.18 15.92
CA LYS A 100 9.41 -1.05 15.76
C LYS A 100 9.60 0.01 16.86
N THR A 101 9.82 -0.39 18.11
CA THR A 101 10.18 0.50 19.22
C THR A 101 11.44 1.29 18.89
N LYS A 102 12.52 0.60 18.48
CA LYS A 102 13.77 1.25 18.09
C LYS A 102 13.54 2.25 16.95
N TRP A 103 12.84 1.84 15.90
CA TRP A 103 12.57 2.69 14.74
C TRP A 103 11.73 3.93 15.11
N LEU A 104 10.69 3.77 15.93
CA LEU A 104 9.83 4.87 16.39
C LEU A 104 10.60 5.91 17.21
N LEU A 105 11.51 5.47 18.09
CA LEU A 105 12.36 6.38 18.86
C LEU A 105 13.41 7.08 17.99
N GLU A 106 14.05 6.35 17.06
CA GLU A 106 15.04 6.91 16.13
C GLU A 106 14.40 7.93 15.17
N LEU A 107 13.25 7.61 14.58
CA LEU A 107 12.55 8.54 13.68
C LEU A 107 12.00 9.76 14.45
N SER A 108 11.47 9.57 15.66
CA SER A 108 10.95 10.70 16.43
C SER A 108 12.08 11.62 16.90
N GLY A 109 13.22 11.06 17.32
CA GLY A 109 14.41 11.83 17.68
C GLY A 109 15.02 12.62 16.51
N SER A 110 14.99 12.08 15.29
CA SER A 110 15.50 12.74 14.09
C SER A 110 14.56 13.81 13.53
N ILE A 111 13.24 13.58 13.55
CA ILE A 111 12.23 14.49 12.98
C ILE A 111 11.82 15.57 14.00
N LYS A 112 11.65 15.18 15.27
CA LYS A 112 11.26 15.99 16.45
C LYS A 112 9.88 16.64 16.44
N GLU A 113 9.46 17.21 15.32
CA GLU A 113 8.19 17.93 15.19
C GLU A 113 7.44 17.46 13.95
N ASP A 114 6.12 17.34 14.05
CA ASP A 114 5.24 16.82 12.99
C ASP A 114 5.37 17.58 11.66
N LYS A 115 5.62 18.89 11.73
CA LYS A 115 5.83 19.75 10.55
C LYS A 115 7.11 19.40 9.76
N ASN A 116 8.05 18.67 10.38
CA ASN A 116 9.31 18.27 9.78
C ASN A 116 9.24 16.87 9.15
N ILE A 117 8.09 16.19 9.18
CA ILE A 117 7.94 14.88 8.53
C ILE A 117 8.21 15.05 7.03
N PRO A 118 9.20 14.33 6.46
CA PRO A 118 9.55 14.50 5.06
C PRO A 118 8.43 14.01 4.14
N THR A 119 8.31 14.64 2.98
CA THR A 119 7.28 14.31 1.98
C THR A 119 7.88 13.99 0.60
N THR A 120 9.14 13.59 0.54
CA THR A 120 9.78 13.07 -0.68
C THR A 120 10.11 11.60 -0.51
N LEU A 121 10.10 10.85 -1.62
CA LEU A 121 10.36 9.42 -1.59
C LEU A 121 11.77 9.11 -1.07
N GLU A 122 12.75 9.89 -1.53
CA GLU A 122 14.14 9.74 -1.10
C GLU A 122 14.30 9.93 0.41
N ALA A 123 13.75 11.01 0.98
CA ALA A 123 13.90 11.29 2.41
C ALA A 123 13.11 10.29 3.27
N LEU A 124 11.89 9.93 2.87
CA LEU A 124 11.08 8.96 3.59
C LEU A 124 11.72 7.57 3.63
N THR A 125 12.33 7.12 2.53
CA THR A 125 12.99 5.80 2.48
C THR A 125 14.30 5.70 3.27
N LYS A 126 14.85 6.85 3.71
CA LYS A 126 15.98 6.88 4.66
C LYS A 126 15.52 6.70 6.11
N LEU A 127 14.23 6.83 6.41
CA LEU A 127 13.71 6.64 7.76
C LEU A 127 13.67 5.15 8.14
N PRO A 128 14.02 4.81 9.39
CA PRO A 128 14.01 3.44 9.86
C PRO A 128 12.59 2.84 9.81
N GLY A 129 12.47 1.63 9.25
CA GLY A 129 11.19 0.94 9.09
C GLY A 129 10.32 1.42 7.92
N ILE A 130 10.74 2.45 7.17
CA ILE A 130 10.01 2.98 6.00
C ILE A 130 10.65 2.49 4.70
N GLY A 131 10.00 1.48 4.09
CA GLY A 131 10.32 1.07 2.72
C GLY A 131 9.61 1.90 1.66
N ARG A 132 9.96 1.67 0.38
CA ARG A 132 9.41 2.40 -0.78
C ARG A 132 7.87 2.41 -0.84
N LYS A 133 7.21 1.27 -0.59
CA LYS A 133 5.73 1.20 -0.50
C LYS A 133 5.18 2.11 0.60
N SER A 134 5.80 2.07 1.78
CA SER A 134 5.38 2.86 2.94
C SER A 134 5.55 4.36 2.68
N ALA A 135 6.66 4.75 2.07
CA ALA A 135 6.91 6.12 1.64
C ALA A 135 5.84 6.60 0.64
N ASN A 136 5.51 5.82 -0.39
CA ASN A 136 4.45 6.17 -1.34
C ASN A 136 3.08 6.31 -0.66
N VAL A 137 2.78 5.53 0.39
CA VAL A 137 1.56 5.71 1.21
C VAL A 137 1.58 7.05 1.93
N ILE A 138 2.66 7.35 2.66
CA ILE A 138 2.80 8.59 3.42
C ILE A 138 2.67 9.81 2.49
N MET A 139 3.35 9.79 1.34
CA MET A 139 3.26 10.85 0.33
C MET A 139 1.83 11.07 -0.18
N ARG A 140 1.11 9.98 -0.50
CA ARG A 140 -0.27 10.07 -0.96
C ARG A 140 -1.15 10.75 0.08
N GLU A 141 -1.10 10.29 1.32
CA GLU A 141 -1.95 10.81 2.39
C GLU A 141 -1.54 12.21 2.85
N ALA A 142 -0.27 12.60 2.66
CA ALA A 142 0.20 13.97 2.84
C ALA A 142 -0.26 14.93 1.73
N GLY A 143 -0.91 14.41 0.67
CA GLY A 143 -1.44 15.22 -0.43
C GLY A 143 -0.36 15.79 -1.37
N VAL A 144 0.86 15.23 -1.34
CA VAL A 144 1.97 15.66 -2.20
C VAL A 144 2.01 14.85 -3.50
N LYS A 145 2.75 15.36 -4.49
CA LYS A 145 2.91 14.69 -5.78
C LYS A 145 3.57 13.31 -5.59
N ALA A 146 2.95 12.29 -6.18
CA ALA A 146 3.50 10.93 -6.15
C ALA A 146 4.81 10.82 -6.96
N GLU A 147 5.78 10.10 -6.40
CA GLU A 147 7.05 9.72 -7.07
C GLU A 147 7.08 8.22 -7.43
N GLY A 148 6.02 7.49 -7.08
CA GLY A 148 5.88 6.07 -7.35
C GLY A 148 4.46 5.57 -7.09
N ILE A 149 4.23 4.30 -7.41
CA ILE A 149 2.94 3.63 -7.21
C ILE A 149 3.00 2.78 -5.94
N ILE A 150 1.92 2.82 -5.14
CA ILE A 150 1.79 1.96 -3.96
C ILE A 150 1.58 0.53 -4.46
N VAL A 151 2.54 -0.36 -4.21
CA VAL A 151 2.46 -1.79 -4.56
C VAL A 151 2.45 -2.65 -3.30
N ASP A 152 1.26 -2.91 -2.78
CA ASP A 152 1.06 -3.85 -1.67
C ASP A 152 0.70 -5.26 -2.16
N LEU A 153 0.43 -6.19 -1.23
CA LEU A 153 0.08 -7.58 -1.55
C LEU A 153 -1.22 -7.71 -2.38
N HIS A 154 -2.11 -6.72 -2.31
CA HIS A 154 -3.30 -6.68 -3.15
C HIS A 154 -2.92 -6.26 -4.58
N VAL A 155 -2.10 -5.21 -4.73
CA VAL A 155 -1.62 -4.75 -6.04
C VAL A 155 -0.77 -5.82 -6.73
N VAL A 156 0.12 -6.50 -5.99
CA VAL A 156 0.93 -7.63 -6.51
C VAL A 156 0.05 -8.71 -7.15
N ARG A 157 -1.15 -8.95 -6.60
CA ARG A 157 -2.10 -9.92 -7.15
C ARG A 157 -2.93 -9.33 -8.28
N VAL A 158 -3.43 -8.12 -8.11
CA VAL A 158 -4.47 -7.54 -8.98
C VAL A 158 -3.90 -6.97 -10.26
N ALA A 159 -2.72 -6.33 -10.24
CA ALA A 159 -2.12 -5.75 -11.44
C ALA A 159 -1.89 -6.80 -12.55
N PRO A 160 -1.31 -7.99 -12.26
CA PRO A 160 -1.24 -9.09 -13.23
C PRO A 160 -2.59 -9.61 -13.70
N ARG A 161 -3.59 -9.69 -12.81
CA ARG A 161 -4.94 -10.12 -13.21
C ARG A 161 -5.64 -9.11 -14.13
N LEU A 162 -5.38 -7.82 -13.94
CA LEU A 162 -5.88 -6.78 -14.82
C LEU A 162 -5.18 -6.83 -16.19
N GLY A 163 -3.88 -7.13 -16.20
CA GLY A 163 -3.03 -7.07 -17.40
C GLY A 163 -2.35 -5.69 -17.58
N ILE A 164 -2.24 -4.91 -16.49
CA ILE A 164 -1.53 -3.61 -16.49
C ILE A 164 -0.02 -3.76 -16.25
N ALA A 165 0.38 -4.88 -15.65
CA ALA A 165 1.75 -5.24 -15.37
C ALA A 165 1.83 -6.77 -15.20
N GLU A 166 3.03 -7.35 -15.27
CA GLU A 166 3.28 -8.78 -15.22
C GLU A 166 4.31 -9.16 -14.14
N GLY A 167 4.20 -10.38 -13.62
CA GLY A 167 5.10 -10.93 -12.61
C GLY A 167 4.60 -10.76 -11.18
N LYS A 168 5.52 -10.94 -10.22
CA LYS A 168 5.22 -10.95 -8.77
C LYS A 168 6.13 -10.05 -7.95
N ASP A 169 7.16 -9.48 -8.57
CA ASP A 169 8.11 -8.60 -7.88
C ASP A 169 7.52 -7.19 -7.77
N PRO A 170 7.34 -6.64 -6.55
CA PRO A 170 6.70 -5.34 -6.36
C PRO A 170 7.42 -4.19 -7.07
N LYS A 171 8.76 -4.21 -7.14
CA LYS A 171 9.54 -3.14 -7.77
C LYS A 171 9.36 -3.15 -9.29
N LYS A 172 9.36 -4.34 -9.91
CA LYS A 172 9.08 -4.50 -11.35
C LYS A 172 7.65 -4.10 -11.68
N LEU A 173 6.67 -4.49 -10.86
CA LEU A 173 5.27 -4.10 -11.05
C LEU A 173 5.08 -2.59 -10.94
N GLU A 174 5.70 -1.94 -9.96
CA GLU A 174 5.69 -0.48 -9.82
C GLU A 174 6.20 0.19 -11.10
N LYS A 175 7.38 -0.23 -11.58
CA LYS A 175 8.01 0.33 -12.79
C LYS A 175 7.13 0.15 -14.04
N GLN A 176 6.60 -1.04 -14.28
CA GLN A 176 5.73 -1.30 -15.43
C GLN A 176 4.45 -0.46 -15.40
N MET A 177 3.82 -0.33 -14.22
CA MET A 177 2.64 0.53 -14.08
C MET A 177 2.98 2.02 -14.29
N MET A 178 4.16 2.47 -13.87
CA MET A 178 4.63 3.85 -14.12
C MET A 178 4.89 4.12 -15.61
N GLU A 179 5.28 3.10 -16.38
CA GLU A 179 5.49 3.22 -17.84
C GLU A 179 4.17 3.42 -18.61
N VAL A 180 3.05 2.88 -18.10
CA VAL A 180 1.74 2.92 -18.79
C VAL A 180 0.75 3.94 -18.19
N LEU A 181 1.02 4.47 -17.00
CA LEU A 181 0.17 5.45 -16.30
C LEU A 181 0.81 6.84 -16.22
N THR A 182 -0.02 7.88 -16.20
CA THR A 182 0.49 9.25 -16.04
C THR A 182 0.86 9.54 -14.57
N PRO A 183 1.93 10.32 -14.29
CA PRO A 183 2.40 10.58 -12.92
C PRO A 183 1.33 11.12 -11.96
N LYS A 184 0.38 11.91 -12.47
CA LYS A 184 -0.75 12.45 -11.69
C LYS A 184 -1.69 11.36 -11.15
N ASP A 185 -1.66 10.16 -11.72
CA ASP A 185 -2.55 9.06 -11.33
C ASP A 185 -1.88 8.04 -10.42
N TRP A 186 -0.56 8.07 -10.24
CA TRP A 186 0.18 6.99 -9.61
C TRP A 186 -0.31 6.64 -8.20
N GLY A 187 -0.47 7.65 -7.34
CA GLY A 187 -0.93 7.46 -5.96
C GLY A 187 -2.35 6.88 -5.89
N ASP A 188 -3.27 7.43 -6.68
CA ASP A 188 -4.66 6.99 -6.71
C ASP A 188 -4.85 5.64 -7.41
N ALA A 189 -4.09 5.36 -8.47
CA ALA A 189 -4.14 4.08 -9.16
C ALA A 189 -3.70 2.94 -8.24
N GLY A 190 -2.57 3.09 -7.54
CA GLY A 190 -2.07 2.10 -6.59
C GLY A 190 -3.10 1.80 -5.48
N MET A 191 -3.65 2.84 -4.85
CA MET A 191 -4.67 2.66 -3.81
C MET A 191 -5.97 2.08 -4.34
N ALA A 192 -6.44 2.52 -5.51
CA ALA A 192 -7.67 2.01 -6.10
C ALA A 192 -7.54 0.52 -6.47
N ILE A 193 -6.38 0.08 -6.96
CA ILE A 193 -6.06 -1.33 -7.19
C ILE A 193 -6.01 -2.11 -5.86
N SER A 194 -5.42 -1.53 -4.80
CA SER A 194 -5.41 -2.15 -3.48
C SER A 194 -6.83 -2.38 -2.95
N PHE A 195 -7.70 -1.35 -2.99
CA PHE A 195 -9.10 -1.48 -2.60
C PHE A 195 -9.85 -2.52 -3.44
N LEU A 196 -9.63 -2.54 -4.76
CA LEU A 196 -10.21 -3.57 -5.62
C LEU A 196 -9.81 -4.97 -5.16
N GLY A 197 -8.55 -5.17 -4.80
CA GLY A 197 -8.06 -6.45 -4.29
C GLY A 197 -8.62 -6.83 -2.92
N ARG A 198 -8.90 -5.85 -2.06
CA ARG A 198 -9.53 -6.09 -0.75
C ARG A 198 -10.99 -6.50 -0.89
N GLU A 199 -11.74 -5.81 -1.75
CA GLU A 199 -13.20 -5.92 -1.78
C GLU A 199 -13.71 -6.94 -2.80
N ILE A 200 -13.15 -6.94 -4.01
CA ILE A 200 -13.70 -7.63 -5.20
C ILE A 200 -12.75 -8.72 -5.70
N CYS A 201 -11.52 -8.37 -6.04
CA CYS A 201 -10.53 -9.26 -6.66
C CYS A 201 -9.77 -10.07 -5.59
N ARG A 202 -10.52 -10.84 -4.79
CA ARG A 202 -10.03 -11.68 -3.69
C ARG A 202 -9.13 -12.82 -4.21
N PRO A 203 -8.23 -13.39 -3.37
CA PRO A 203 -7.36 -14.50 -3.78
C PRO A 203 -8.14 -15.69 -4.34
N LYS A 204 -9.19 -16.11 -3.63
CA LYS A 204 -10.15 -17.15 -4.02
C LYS A 204 -11.51 -16.53 -4.30
N ASN A 205 -12.25 -17.08 -5.26
CA ASN A 205 -13.60 -16.67 -5.65
C ASN A 205 -13.75 -15.14 -5.81
N PRO A 206 -12.96 -14.51 -6.70
CA PRO A 206 -13.11 -13.07 -6.96
C PRO A 206 -14.51 -12.77 -7.49
N LYS A 207 -15.10 -11.64 -7.06
CA LYS A 207 -16.43 -11.18 -7.48
C LYS A 207 -16.39 -10.53 -8.85
N CYS A 208 -15.89 -11.24 -9.86
CA CYS A 208 -15.67 -10.72 -11.20
C CYS A 208 -16.92 -10.12 -11.88
N PRO A 209 -18.14 -10.69 -11.73
CA PRO A 209 -19.35 -10.08 -12.28
C PRO A 209 -19.61 -8.65 -11.78
N ASP A 210 -19.24 -8.35 -10.54
CA ASP A 210 -19.44 -7.04 -9.88
C ASP A 210 -18.25 -6.08 -10.06
N CYS A 211 -17.22 -6.48 -10.81
CA CYS A 211 -15.98 -5.73 -10.93
C CYS A 211 -16.10 -4.60 -11.95
N VAL A 212 -15.77 -3.37 -11.54
CA VAL A 212 -15.74 -2.19 -12.43
C VAL A 212 -14.76 -2.35 -13.60
N MET A 213 -13.72 -3.17 -13.41
CA MET A 213 -12.69 -3.46 -14.41
C MET A 213 -12.99 -4.70 -15.27
N LYS A 214 -14.16 -5.33 -15.11
CA LYS A 214 -14.54 -6.58 -15.77
C LYS A 214 -14.31 -6.56 -17.29
N LYS A 215 -14.64 -5.46 -17.97
CA LYS A 215 -14.54 -5.32 -19.44
C LYS A 215 -13.10 -5.42 -19.97
N VAL A 216 -12.13 -4.96 -19.18
CA VAL A 216 -10.72 -4.89 -19.60
C VAL A 216 -9.82 -5.93 -18.95
N CYS A 217 -10.27 -6.54 -17.84
CA CYS A 217 -9.50 -7.48 -17.04
C CYS A 217 -9.11 -8.75 -17.82
N GLY A 218 -7.81 -8.98 -17.99
CA GLY A 218 -7.27 -10.18 -18.64
C GLY A 218 -7.69 -11.49 -17.96
N TYR A 219 -7.65 -11.54 -16.62
CA TYR A 219 -8.06 -12.72 -15.85
C TYR A 219 -9.55 -13.06 -16.03
N TYR A 220 -10.44 -12.06 -16.07
CA TYR A 220 -11.85 -12.34 -16.26
C TYR A 220 -12.11 -12.93 -17.65
N LYS A 221 -11.48 -12.37 -18.69
CA LYS A 221 -11.59 -12.89 -20.06
C LYS A 221 -11.12 -14.35 -20.15
N SER A 222 -10.02 -14.71 -19.48
CA SER A 222 -9.46 -16.06 -19.55
C SER A 222 -10.28 -17.15 -18.85
N ILE A 223 -11.23 -16.80 -17.98
CA ILE A 223 -12.11 -17.76 -17.30
C ILE A 223 -13.53 -17.82 -17.92
N GLN A 224 -13.76 -17.11 -19.03
CA GLN A 224 -15.01 -17.17 -19.79
C GLN A 224 -14.88 -18.02 -21.06
N THR A 225 -13.67 -18.14 -21.59
CA THR A 225 -13.24 -19.20 -22.53
C THR A 225 -13.05 -20.52 -21.82
#